data_AF-A0A917LWT6-F1
#
_entry.id   AF-A0A917LWT6-F1
#
_cell.length_a   1.000
_cell.length_b   1.000
_cell.length_c   1.000
_cell.angle_alpha   90.00
_cell.angle_beta   90.00
_cell.angle_gamma   90.00
#
_symmetry.space_group_name_H-M   'P 1'
#
loop_
_entity.id
_entity.type
_entity.pdbx_description
1 polymer ?
#
loop_
_entity_poly.entity_id
_entity_poly.type
_entity_poly.pdbx_seq_one_letter_code
_entity_poly.pdbx_strand_id
1 'polypeptide(L)'
;MSRTPSSPRARRLAAGALAAGLLAPLAVTGAGAATTTGAQHQLIPAYFYPEPADDLWPTMCSTAKSSTVIVNPHNGPGADYDSDYARVIDDCRAAGQKLVGYVHTGYADRPLSEVKADIDRFYRFYAVQGIFLDEMSNDAADRDYYRQLHDHIKAQNAGHTVVGNPGAAASSNWQLAVTDVVVVFENTAAVYDTWVAPSWTLQAPSGEIAHLVHTTSSAQRDRTAHLSAQRNAGHVFLTDDVMANPWDTLPGYWGTDPGAWAPPGDLSSPTTSPFADVATAQQFYPEMAWMADRGISTGWALSDGTSLYRPFEAVNRDAMAAFLYRLAGSPAYTAPPTSPFKDVATTQKFYKEMAWLAEQGISTGWAHSDGTRSYRPFEAVNRDAMAAFLYRLAGSPAYTAPPDSPFKDVATTQKFYQEMAWLAEQGISTGWAHSDGTRSYRPLDHIKRDAMAAFLFRLSPLL
;
A
#
# COMPACT_ATOMS: atom_id res chain seq x y z
N MET A 1 -20.64 -16.70 -12.78
CA MET A 1 -21.52 -16.35 -13.93
C MET A 1 -21.45 -14.85 -14.13
N SER A 2 -20.70 -14.36 -15.13
CA SER A 2 -20.59 -12.93 -15.40
C SER A 2 -21.93 -12.39 -15.92
N ARG A 3 -22.51 -11.41 -15.23
CA ARG A 3 -23.64 -10.63 -15.75
C ARG A 3 -23.26 -9.15 -15.72
N THR A 4 -22.56 -8.72 -16.75
CA THR A 4 -22.66 -7.33 -17.21
C THR A 4 -24.11 -7.01 -17.56
N PRO A 5 -24.70 -5.90 -17.09
CA PRO A 5 -26.01 -5.47 -17.55
C PRO A 5 -25.86 -4.86 -18.95
N SER A 6 -26.48 -5.50 -19.93
CA SER A 6 -26.76 -4.96 -21.25
C SER A 6 -28.18 -4.42 -21.29
N SER A 7 -28.35 -3.13 -21.61
CA SER A 7 -29.62 -2.62 -22.14
C SER A 7 -29.46 -1.22 -22.78
N PRO A 8 -30.07 -0.94 -23.96
CA PRO A 8 -29.76 0.20 -24.81
C PRO A 8 -30.87 1.27 -24.85
N ARG A 9 -30.51 2.53 -25.14
CA ARG A 9 -31.26 3.41 -26.06
C ARG A 9 -30.51 4.73 -26.35
N ALA A 10 -30.62 5.14 -27.61
CA ALA A 10 -29.76 6.09 -28.29
C ALA A 10 -30.26 7.56 -28.26
N ARG A 11 -29.37 8.42 -28.79
CA ARG A 11 -29.59 9.58 -29.69
C ARG A 11 -29.70 10.98 -29.06
N ARG A 12 -28.64 11.80 -29.20
CA ARG A 12 -28.38 12.75 -30.32
C ARG A 12 -27.32 13.78 -29.94
N LEU A 13 -26.27 13.88 -30.77
CA LEU A 13 -25.38 15.02 -30.87
C LEU A 13 -26.12 16.22 -31.48
N ALA A 14 -25.92 17.39 -30.90
CA ALA A 14 -26.05 18.67 -31.61
C ALA A 14 -24.97 19.61 -31.08
N ALA A 15 -24.12 20.07 -32.00
CA ALA A 15 -23.11 21.10 -31.78
C ALA A 15 -23.75 22.49 -31.65
N GLY A 16 -23.12 23.39 -30.89
CA GLY A 16 -23.47 24.80 -30.94
C GLY A 16 -22.80 25.70 -29.90
N ALA A 17 -21.97 26.60 -30.42
CA ALA A 17 -21.63 27.92 -29.90
C ALA A 17 -20.50 28.07 -28.86
N LEU A 18 -19.41 28.66 -29.34
CA LEU A 18 -18.44 29.45 -28.57
C LEU A 18 -19.14 30.57 -27.80
N ALA A 19 -18.74 30.75 -26.54
CA ALA A 19 -18.86 32.03 -25.85
C ALA A 19 -17.56 32.27 -25.06
N ALA A 20 -16.81 33.30 -25.47
CA ALA A 20 -15.71 33.86 -24.71
C ALA A 20 -16.26 34.53 -23.45
N GLY A 21 -15.80 34.10 -22.27
CA GLY A 21 -16.18 34.64 -20.98
C GLY A 21 -14.94 34.84 -20.11
N LEU A 22 -14.84 36.01 -19.51
CA LEU A 22 -13.69 36.57 -18.80
C LEU A 22 -13.08 35.64 -17.72
N LEU A 23 -11.75 35.56 -17.71
CA LEU A 23 -10.95 35.00 -16.63
C LEU A 23 -11.01 35.89 -15.38
N ALA A 24 -11.73 35.43 -14.36
CA ALA A 24 -11.46 35.81 -12.97
C ALA A 24 -10.40 34.86 -12.40
N PRO A 25 -9.46 35.31 -11.54
CA PRO A 25 -8.47 34.42 -10.95
C PRO A 25 -9.18 33.44 -10.00
N LEU A 26 -9.27 32.18 -10.43
CA LEU A 26 -9.58 31.06 -9.54
C LEU A 26 -8.44 30.95 -8.54
N ALA A 27 -8.73 31.22 -7.28
CA ALA A 27 -7.88 30.84 -6.17
C ALA A 27 -7.72 29.31 -6.24
N VAL A 28 -6.53 28.86 -6.66
CA VAL A 28 -6.14 27.46 -6.58
C VAL A 28 -6.02 27.13 -5.10
N THR A 29 -7.07 26.55 -4.54
CA THR A 29 -6.98 25.82 -3.27
C THR A 29 -5.96 24.71 -3.50
N GLY A 30 -4.83 24.79 -2.81
CA GLY A 30 -3.74 23.82 -2.92
C GLY A 30 -4.27 22.40 -2.75
N ALA A 31 -3.70 21.47 -3.52
CA ALA A 31 -3.88 20.05 -3.31
C ALA A 31 -3.61 19.75 -1.84
N GLY A 32 -4.64 19.34 -1.10
CA GLY A 32 -4.51 18.92 0.28
C GLY A 32 -3.50 17.78 0.33
N ALA A 33 -2.40 18.00 1.03
CA ALA A 33 -1.45 16.95 1.33
C ALA A 33 -2.21 15.80 2.01
N ALA A 34 -2.01 14.58 1.54
CA ALA A 34 -2.51 13.38 2.20
C ALA A 34 -2.02 13.42 3.65
N THR A 35 -2.95 13.55 4.60
CA THR A 35 -2.69 13.28 6.01
C THR A 35 -2.12 11.88 6.11
N THR A 36 -0.91 11.75 6.63
CA THR A 36 -0.29 10.46 6.91
C THR A 36 -1.28 9.61 7.71
N THR A 37 -1.73 8.51 7.12
CA THR A 37 -2.72 7.62 7.72
C THR A 37 -2.20 7.08 9.06
N GLY A 38 -3.09 6.96 10.04
CA GLY A 38 -2.84 6.10 11.20
C GLY A 38 -2.67 4.65 10.76
N ALA A 39 -2.35 3.75 11.70
CA ALA A 39 -2.20 2.34 11.37
C ALA A 39 -3.42 1.77 10.64
N GLN A 40 -3.21 1.06 9.53
CA GLN A 40 -4.30 0.40 8.81
C GLN A 40 -4.84 -0.76 9.64
N HIS A 41 -6.14 -0.97 9.54
CA HIS A 41 -6.92 -1.93 10.30
C HIS A 41 -7.38 -3.06 9.38
N GLN A 42 -7.28 -4.31 9.82
CA GLN A 42 -7.75 -5.42 8.99
C GLN A 42 -9.27 -5.50 8.96
N LEU A 43 -9.85 -5.55 7.75
CA LEU A 43 -11.27 -5.84 7.52
C LEU A 43 -11.39 -7.20 6.81
N ILE A 44 -11.51 -8.27 7.57
CA ILE A 44 -11.35 -9.66 7.11
C ILE A 44 -12.72 -10.22 6.68
N PRO A 45 -12.94 -10.52 5.38
CA PRO A 45 -14.09 -11.30 4.95
C PRO A 45 -13.82 -12.79 5.26
N ALA A 46 -14.44 -13.32 6.31
CA ALA A 46 -14.23 -14.70 6.76
C ALA A 46 -15.39 -15.59 6.28
N TYR A 47 -15.39 -15.93 4.98
CA TYR A 47 -16.48 -16.68 4.34
C TYR A 47 -16.17 -18.18 4.29
N PHE A 48 -15.48 -18.67 5.31
CA PHE A 48 -15.22 -20.08 5.57
C PHE A 48 -16.02 -20.57 6.77
N TYR A 49 -16.62 -21.74 6.62
CA TYR A 49 -17.44 -22.34 7.68
C TYR A 49 -16.54 -22.80 8.85
N PRO A 50 -16.96 -22.61 10.12
CA PRO A 50 -16.23 -23.03 11.32
C PRO A 50 -16.28 -24.55 11.58
N GLU A 51 -15.87 -25.34 10.58
CA GLU A 51 -15.91 -26.80 10.60
C GLU A 51 -14.68 -27.39 11.33
N PRO A 52 -14.83 -28.28 12.32
CA PRO A 52 -13.71 -28.73 13.16
C PRO A 52 -12.52 -29.35 12.45
N ALA A 53 -12.70 -29.91 11.24
CA ALA A 53 -11.64 -30.58 10.50
C ALA A 53 -10.65 -29.60 9.86
N ASP A 54 -11.12 -28.43 9.44
CA ASP A 54 -10.36 -27.40 8.72
C ASP A 54 -10.69 -25.99 9.26
N ASP A 55 -10.90 -25.89 10.59
CA ASP A 55 -11.33 -24.65 11.23
C ASP A 55 -10.22 -23.60 11.17
N LEU A 56 -10.35 -22.65 10.23
CA LEU A 56 -9.43 -21.52 10.06
C LEU A 56 -9.63 -20.44 11.14
N TRP A 57 -10.76 -20.45 11.86
CA TRP A 57 -11.12 -19.41 12.83
C TRP A 57 -10.11 -19.32 13.99
N PRO A 58 -9.69 -20.41 14.67
CA PRO A 58 -8.69 -20.33 15.73
C PRO A 58 -7.36 -19.68 15.28
N THR A 59 -6.91 -20.01 14.07
CA THR A 59 -5.69 -19.42 13.48
C THR A 59 -5.88 -17.93 13.24
N MET A 60 -7.01 -17.53 12.65
CA MET A 60 -7.34 -16.12 12.43
C MET A 60 -7.47 -15.35 13.76
N CYS A 61 -8.26 -15.85 14.71
CA CYS A 61 -8.55 -15.17 15.96
C CYS A 61 -7.29 -14.94 16.82
N SER A 62 -6.35 -15.90 16.80
CA SER A 62 -5.13 -15.83 17.60
C SER A 62 -4.08 -14.85 17.04
N THR A 63 -4.12 -14.56 15.74
CA THR A 63 -3.07 -13.80 15.03
C THR A 63 -3.49 -12.39 14.64
N ALA A 64 -4.75 -12.17 14.24
CA ALA A 64 -5.25 -10.87 13.78
C ALA A 64 -5.98 -10.09 14.88
N LYS A 65 -5.32 -9.88 16.02
CA LYS A 65 -5.91 -9.16 17.16
C LYS A 65 -6.28 -7.74 16.77
N SER A 66 -7.41 -7.25 17.30
CA SER A 66 -7.94 -5.91 16.99
C SER A 66 -8.40 -5.71 15.54
N SER A 67 -8.66 -6.75 14.76
CA SER A 67 -9.25 -6.64 13.41
C SER A 67 -10.79 -6.58 13.46
N THR A 68 -11.41 -6.21 12.33
CA THR A 68 -12.84 -6.36 12.08
C THR A 68 -13.05 -7.57 11.17
N VAL A 69 -13.86 -8.53 11.60
CA VAL A 69 -14.14 -9.78 10.86
C VAL A 69 -15.60 -9.77 10.41
N ILE A 70 -15.82 -10.03 9.13
CA ILE A 70 -17.15 -10.16 8.53
C ILE A 70 -17.56 -11.62 8.57
N VAL A 71 -18.65 -11.90 9.28
CA VAL A 71 -19.19 -13.24 9.47
C VAL A 71 -20.35 -13.47 8.52
N ASN A 72 -20.30 -14.56 7.75
CA ASN A 72 -21.32 -14.86 6.76
C ASN A 72 -21.82 -16.32 6.83
N PRO A 73 -22.75 -16.65 7.76
CA PRO A 73 -23.30 -18.00 7.88
C PRO A 73 -23.97 -18.51 6.60
N HIS A 74 -24.80 -17.69 5.95
CA HIS A 74 -25.56 -18.10 4.76
C HIS A 74 -26.04 -16.90 3.93
N ASN A 75 -25.11 -16.11 3.38
CA ASN A 75 -25.40 -14.81 2.74
C ASN A 75 -26.31 -13.93 3.61
N GLY A 76 -26.06 -13.97 4.92
CA GLY A 76 -27.02 -13.59 5.94
C GLY A 76 -26.87 -14.43 7.21
N PRO A 77 -27.74 -14.24 8.21
CA PRO A 77 -27.64 -14.91 9.50
C PRO A 77 -27.98 -16.40 9.50
N GLY A 78 -28.45 -16.94 8.36
CA GLY A 78 -29.12 -18.24 8.30
C GLY A 78 -30.59 -18.17 8.74
N ALA A 79 -31.32 -19.26 8.50
CA ALA A 79 -32.70 -19.41 8.97
C ALA A 79 -32.75 -19.75 10.47
N ASP A 80 -31.77 -20.51 10.93
CA ASP A 80 -31.65 -21.03 12.29
C ASP A 80 -30.31 -20.61 12.92
N TYR A 81 -30.27 -20.63 14.26
CA TYR A 81 -29.04 -20.40 15.01
C TYR A 81 -28.03 -21.53 14.78
N ASP A 82 -26.80 -21.16 14.44
CA ASP A 82 -25.70 -22.09 14.26
C ASP A 82 -24.71 -22.00 15.43
N SER A 83 -24.59 -23.09 16.19
CA SER A 83 -23.71 -23.14 17.36
C SER A 83 -22.22 -23.05 17.02
N ASP A 84 -21.81 -23.46 15.82
CA ASP A 84 -20.40 -23.43 15.42
C ASP A 84 -19.99 -21.98 15.13
N TYR A 85 -20.83 -21.22 14.42
CA TYR A 85 -20.62 -19.78 14.24
C TYR A 85 -20.65 -19.03 15.56
N ALA A 86 -21.61 -19.31 16.44
CA ALA A 86 -21.68 -18.64 17.73
C ALA A 86 -20.41 -18.85 18.57
N ARG A 87 -19.88 -20.08 18.58
CA ARG A 87 -18.62 -20.41 19.26
C ARG A 87 -17.45 -19.57 18.73
N VAL A 88 -17.19 -19.59 17.42
CA VAL A 88 -16.04 -18.87 16.85
C VAL A 88 -16.18 -17.35 16.95
N ILE A 89 -17.40 -16.82 16.91
CA ILE A 89 -17.68 -15.41 17.15
C ILE A 89 -17.27 -15.03 18.57
N ASP A 90 -17.67 -15.81 19.58
CA ASP A 90 -17.30 -15.54 20.96
C ASP A 90 -15.81 -15.71 21.22
N ASP A 91 -15.17 -16.71 20.61
CA ASP A 91 -13.72 -16.93 20.70
C ASP A 91 -12.93 -15.74 20.10
N CYS A 92 -13.28 -15.30 18.88
CA CYS A 92 -12.65 -14.14 18.23
C CYS A 92 -12.90 -12.83 19.02
N ARG A 93 -14.10 -12.65 19.58
CA ARG A 93 -14.39 -11.50 20.45
C ARG A 93 -13.53 -11.50 21.70
N ALA A 94 -13.38 -12.66 22.35
CA ALA A 94 -12.51 -12.82 23.51
C ALA A 94 -11.03 -12.57 23.16
N ALA A 95 -10.62 -12.85 21.92
CA ALA A 95 -9.30 -12.54 21.39
C ALA A 95 -9.11 -11.05 21.02
N GLY A 96 -10.14 -10.22 21.13
CA GLY A 96 -10.09 -8.77 20.93
C GLY A 96 -10.47 -8.30 19.54
N GLN A 97 -11.12 -9.14 18.73
CA GLN A 97 -11.65 -8.73 17.42
C GLN A 97 -13.06 -8.15 17.52
N LYS A 98 -13.41 -7.34 16.51
CA LYS A 98 -14.77 -6.86 16.28
C LYS A 98 -15.42 -7.71 15.19
N LEU A 99 -16.62 -8.22 15.43
CA LEU A 99 -17.33 -9.11 14.52
C LEU A 99 -18.52 -8.35 13.93
N VAL A 100 -18.68 -8.35 12.61
CA VAL A 100 -19.82 -7.75 11.91
C VAL A 100 -20.56 -8.79 11.08
N GLY A 101 -21.89 -8.78 11.11
CA GLY A 101 -22.72 -9.74 10.36
C GLY A 101 -22.92 -9.30 8.91
N TYR A 102 -22.67 -10.19 7.95
CA TYR A 102 -22.93 -9.95 6.53
C TYR A 102 -24.44 -9.91 6.23
N VAL A 103 -24.95 -8.84 5.64
CA VAL A 103 -26.33 -8.75 5.14
C VAL A 103 -26.31 -8.13 3.75
N HIS A 104 -26.72 -8.88 2.73
CA HIS A 104 -26.78 -8.37 1.37
C HIS A 104 -28.01 -7.48 1.16
N THR A 105 -27.87 -6.41 0.37
CA THR A 105 -28.94 -5.44 0.12
C THR A 105 -29.50 -5.50 -1.31
N GLY A 106 -28.88 -6.30 -2.19
CA GLY A 106 -29.27 -6.39 -3.60
C GLY A 106 -29.25 -5.05 -4.31
N TYR A 107 -28.28 -4.19 -4.03
CA TYR A 107 -28.16 -2.83 -4.59
C TYR A 107 -29.41 -1.97 -4.34
N ALA A 108 -29.97 -2.08 -3.13
CA ALA A 108 -31.23 -1.48 -2.70
C ALA A 108 -32.51 -2.04 -3.34
N ASP A 109 -32.42 -3.10 -4.17
CA ASP A 109 -33.60 -3.79 -4.71
C ASP A 109 -34.28 -4.70 -3.66
N ARG A 110 -33.56 -5.15 -2.61
CA ARG A 110 -34.19 -5.93 -1.55
C ARG A 110 -35.12 -5.05 -0.70
N PRO A 111 -36.34 -5.51 -0.38
CA PRO A 111 -37.25 -4.76 0.49
C PRO A 111 -36.60 -4.41 1.83
N LEU A 112 -36.68 -3.13 2.23
CA LEU A 112 -36.07 -2.61 3.45
C LEU A 112 -36.48 -3.43 4.70
N SER A 113 -37.74 -3.90 4.76
CA SER A 113 -38.25 -4.73 5.85
C SER A 113 -37.55 -6.08 5.95
N GLU A 114 -37.17 -6.69 4.82
CA GLU A 114 -36.47 -7.99 4.82
C GLU A 114 -35.02 -7.82 5.27
N VAL A 115 -34.34 -6.78 4.78
CA VAL A 115 -32.97 -6.48 5.20
C VAL A 115 -32.92 -6.16 6.71
N LYS A 116 -33.88 -5.37 7.22
CA LYS A 116 -34.02 -5.13 8.67
C LYS A 116 -34.29 -6.41 9.46
N ALA A 117 -35.10 -7.32 8.93
CA ALA A 117 -35.36 -8.60 9.59
C ALA A 117 -34.11 -9.50 9.65
N ASP A 118 -33.26 -9.49 8.63
CA ASP A 118 -31.97 -10.20 8.66
C ASP A 118 -31.00 -9.56 9.66
N ILE A 119 -30.94 -8.23 9.74
CA ILE A 119 -30.16 -7.50 10.76
C ILE A 119 -30.62 -7.88 12.17
N ASP A 120 -31.93 -7.85 12.43
CA ASP A 120 -32.50 -8.22 13.74
C ASP A 120 -32.24 -9.69 14.07
N ARG A 121 -32.23 -10.56 13.06
CA ARG A 121 -31.92 -11.98 13.24
C ARG A 121 -30.44 -12.20 13.56
N PHE A 122 -29.52 -11.46 12.94
CA PHE A 122 -28.09 -11.49 13.33
C PHE A 122 -27.91 -11.16 14.80
N TYR A 123 -28.48 -10.06 15.29
CA TYR A 123 -28.35 -9.67 16.69
C TYR A 123 -29.04 -10.62 17.67
N ARG A 124 -30.04 -11.36 17.20
CA ARG A 124 -30.69 -12.41 18.00
C ARG A 124 -29.84 -13.68 18.09
N PHE A 125 -29.20 -14.06 17.00
CA PHE A 125 -28.44 -15.31 16.92
C PHE A 125 -27.01 -15.13 17.44
N TYR A 126 -26.34 -14.04 17.12
CA TYR A 126 -24.91 -13.91 17.28
C TYR A 126 -24.55 -12.60 17.97
N ALA A 127 -23.52 -12.64 18.80
CA ALA A 127 -23.05 -11.48 19.54
C ALA A 127 -22.15 -10.54 18.70
N VAL A 128 -22.56 -10.26 17.46
CA VAL A 128 -21.86 -9.33 16.55
C VAL A 128 -21.98 -7.88 17.04
N GLN A 129 -20.97 -7.07 16.76
CA GLN A 129 -20.88 -5.66 17.16
C GLN A 129 -21.13 -4.70 15.97
N GLY A 130 -21.80 -5.17 14.92
CA GLY A 130 -22.07 -4.39 13.74
C GLY A 130 -22.61 -5.22 12.57
N ILE A 131 -22.85 -4.55 11.45
CA ILE A 131 -23.35 -5.15 10.22
C ILE A 131 -22.50 -4.68 9.04
N PHE A 132 -22.20 -5.61 8.16
CA PHE A 132 -21.62 -5.40 6.84
C PHE A 132 -22.75 -5.49 5.80
N LEU A 133 -23.11 -4.36 5.22
CA LEU A 133 -24.15 -4.23 4.20
C LEU A 133 -23.54 -4.48 2.82
N ASP A 134 -23.66 -5.71 2.32
CA ASP A 134 -23.11 -6.10 1.03
C ASP A 134 -24.04 -5.77 -0.14
N GLU A 135 -23.48 -5.83 -1.35
CA GLU A 135 -24.17 -5.41 -2.57
C GLU A 135 -24.75 -3.99 -2.41
N MET A 136 -24.00 -3.08 -1.80
CA MET A 136 -24.44 -1.70 -1.61
C MET A 136 -24.49 -0.96 -2.95
N SER A 137 -25.53 -0.18 -3.20
CA SER A 137 -25.59 0.67 -4.40
C SER A 137 -24.59 1.83 -4.33
N ASN A 138 -24.09 2.22 -5.49
CA ASN A 138 -23.30 3.43 -5.70
C ASN A 138 -24.11 4.63 -6.19
N ASP A 139 -25.42 4.45 -6.43
CA ASP A 139 -26.29 5.53 -6.84
C ASP A 139 -26.72 6.37 -5.62
N ALA A 140 -26.55 7.68 -5.73
CA ALA A 140 -26.97 8.62 -4.69
C ALA A 140 -28.50 8.64 -4.49
N ALA A 141 -29.29 8.14 -5.45
CA ALA A 141 -30.73 7.96 -5.32
C ALA A 141 -31.10 6.99 -4.18
N ASP A 142 -30.24 6.01 -3.88
CA ASP A 142 -30.50 4.98 -2.88
C ASP A 142 -30.04 5.38 -1.46
N ARG A 143 -29.54 6.61 -1.31
CA ARG A 143 -29.03 7.12 -0.02
C ARG A 143 -30.03 6.97 1.12
N ASP A 144 -31.30 7.25 0.87
CA ASP A 144 -32.32 7.18 1.92
C ASP A 144 -32.56 5.75 2.42
N TYR A 145 -32.48 4.77 1.52
CA TYR A 145 -32.56 3.35 1.86
C TYR A 145 -31.45 2.96 2.85
N TYR A 146 -30.20 3.30 2.53
CA TYR A 146 -29.06 3.00 3.41
C TYR A 146 -29.07 3.82 4.70
N ARG A 147 -29.54 5.06 4.68
CA ARG A 147 -29.76 5.86 5.89
C ARG A 147 -30.73 5.15 6.85
N GLN A 148 -31.83 4.59 6.34
CA GLN A 148 -32.79 3.87 7.17
C GLN A 148 -32.25 2.54 7.73
N LEU A 149 -31.31 1.89 7.04
CA LEU A 149 -30.60 0.71 7.55
C LEU A 149 -29.58 1.09 8.62
N HIS A 150 -28.78 2.13 8.36
CA HIS A 150 -27.85 2.70 9.33
C HIS A 150 -28.57 3.07 10.63
N ASP A 151 -29.66 3.83 10.54
CA ASP A 151 -30.44 4.26 11.72
C ASP A 151 -31.01 3.05 12.49
N HIS A 152 -31.44 2.01 11.77
CA HIS A 152 -31.92 0.77 12.38
C HIS A 152 -30.82 0.02 13.14
N ILE A 153 -29.61 -0.06 12.58
CA ILE A 153 -28.45 -0.67 13.23
C ILE A 153 -28.03 0.12 14.48
N LYS A 154 -27.94 1.45 14.36
CA LYS A 154 -27.57 2.33 15.47
C LYS A 154 -28.62 2.37 16.58
N ALA A 155 -29.90 2.13 16.27
CA ALA A 155 -30.96 2.01 17.26
C ALA A 155 -30.80 0.76 18.15
N GLN A 156 -30.21 -0.32 17.63
CA GLN A 156 -29.90 -1.50 18.45
C GLN A 156 -28.78 -1.20 19.45
N ASN A 157 -27.72 -0.52 18.99
CA ASN A 157 -26.67 0.03 19.82
C ASN A 157 -25.90 1.10 19.04
N ALA A 158 -25.77 2.30 19.60
CA ALA A 158 -25.07 3.40 18.94
C ALA A 158 -23.59 3.10 18.64
N GLY A 159 -22.98 2.18 19.41
CA GLY A 159 -21.61 1.71 19.21
C GLY A 159 -21.46 0.63 18.13
N HIS A 160 -22.54 0.13 17.53
CA HIS A 160 -22.45 -0.85 16.44
C HIS A 160 -21.84 -0.22 15.19
N THR A 161 -20.92 -0.95 14.56
CA THR A 161 -20.26 -0.53 13.32
C THR A 161 -21.11 -0.88 12.11
N VAL A 162 -21.26 0.06 11.18
CA VAL A 162 -21.92 -0.11 9.88
C VAL A 162 -20.85 -0.03 8.81
N VAL A 163 -20.58 -1.16 8.17
CA VAL A 163 -19.69 -1.23 7.00
C VAL A 163 -20.56 -1.36 5.75
N GLY A 164 -20.40 -0.49 4.77
CA GLY A 164 -21.07 -0.64 3.47
C GLY A 164 -20.10 -1.18 2.43
N ASN A 165 -20.54 -2.15 1.63
CA ASN A 165 -19.75 -2.69 0.53
C ASN A 165 -20.43 -2.57 -0.83
N PRO A 166 -20.11 -1.50 -1.57
CA PRO A 166 -20.51 -1.35 -2.96
C PRO A 166 -19.50 -1.97 -3.96
N GLY A 167 -18.33 -2.42 -3.51
CA GLY A 167 -17.22 -2.90 -4.34
C GLY A 167 -16.51 -1.83 -5.19
N ALA A 168 -17.07 -0.63 -5.29
CA ALA A 168 -16.51 0.53 -5.95
C ALA A 168 -17.04 1.81 -5.30
N ALA A 169 -16.30 2.91 -5.31
CA ALA A 169 -16.80 4.18 -4.77
C ALA A 169 -17.93 4.81 -5.63
N ALA A 170 -18.87 5.48 -4.97
CA ALA A 170 -19.83 6.36 -5.63
C ALA A 170 -19.17 7.61 -6.22
N SER A 171 -19.92 8.37 -7.03
CA SER A 171 -19.47 9.62 -7.65
C SER A 171 -19.26 10.78 -6.66
N SER A 172 -19.75 10.66 -5.43
CA SER A 172 -19.60 11.62 -4.34
C SER A 172 -19.53 10.92 -3.00
N ASN A 173 -19.13 11.64 -1.95
CA ASN A 173 -18.91 11.12 -0.59
C ASN A 173 -20.20 10.78 0.20
N TRP A 174 -21.35 10.61 -0.45
CA TRP A 174 -22.61 10.41 0.25
C TRP A 174 -22.64 9.15 1.11
N GLN A 175 -21.84 8.14 0.75
CA GLN A 175 -21.73 6.87 1.45
C GLN A 175 -21.23 7.09 2.89
N LEU A 176 -20.33 8.07 3.12
CA LEU A 176 -19.84 8.45 4.46
C LEU A 176 -20.95 8.97 5.39
N ALA A 177 -22.08 9.43 4.85
CA ALA A 177 -23.20 9.89 5.66
C ALA A 177 -24.08 8.73 6.18
N VAL A 178 -23.88 7.51 5.69
CA VAL A 178 -24.73 6.35 5.97
C VAL A 178 -23.93 5.09 6.35
N THR A 179 -22.61 5.20 6.49
CA THR A 179 -21.71 4.11 6.91
C THR A 179 -20.64 4.66 7.84
N ASP A 180 -20.17 3.85 8.78
CA ASP A 180 -18.93 4.15 9.50
C ASP A 180 -17.69 3.80 8.65
N VAL A 181 -17.79 2.77 7.80
CA VAL A 181 -16.71 2.33 6.90
C VAL A 181 -17.25 1.97 5.51
N VAL A 182 -16.58 2.53 4.50
CA VAL A 182 -16.68 2.43 3.04
C VAL A 182 -15.84 1.39 2.29
N VAL A 183 -16.31 0.23 1.82
CA VAL A 183 -15.49 -0.56 0.86
C VAL A 183 -15.54 0.07 -0.53
N VAL A 184 -14.58 0.93 -0.85
CA VAL A 184 -14.53 1.71 -2.10
C VAL A 184 -13.78 1.02 -3.23
N PHE A 185 -13.14 -0.11 -2.94
CA PHE A 185 -12.48 -0.96 -3.91
C PHE A 185 -12.60 -2.43 -3.49
N GLU A 186 -13.12 -3.25 -4.41
CA GLU A 186 -13.11 -4.71 -4.32
C GLU A 186 -12.75 -5.30 -5.68
N ASN A 187 -11.49 -5.72 -5.87
CA ASN A 187 -11.05 -6.35 -7.12
C ASN A 187 -9.67 -7.03 -7.01
N THR A 188 -9.19 -7.54 -8.13
CA THR A 188 -7.84 -8.12 -8.27
C THR A 188 -6.73 -7.10 -8.00
N ALA A 189 -5.58 -7.59 -7.53
CA ALA A 189 -4.35 -6.82 -7.41
C ALA A 189 -3.90 -6.16 -8.73
N ALA A 190 -4.11 -6.84 -9.86
CA ALA A 190 -3.77 -6.30 -11.18
C ALA A 190 -4.61 -5.06 -11.56
N VAL A 191 -5.91 -5.06 -11.25
CA VAL A 191 -6.74 -3.86 -11.40
C VAL A 191 -6.31 -2.81 -10.38
N TYR A 192 -6.02 -3.23 -9.15
CA TYR A 192 -5.59 -2.32 -8.11
C TYR A 192 -4.31 -1.56 -8.52
N ASP A 193 -3.31 -2.21 -9.12
CA ASP A 193 -2.06 -1.56 -9.51
C ASP A 193 -2.24 -0.33 -10.41
N THR A 194 -3.29 -0.30 -11.22
CA THR A 194 -3.57 0.82 -12.15
C THR A 194 -4.76 1.68 -11.73
N TRP A 195 -5.48 1.29 -10.67
CA TRP A 195 -6.64 2.01 -10.17
C TRP A 195 -6.25 3.35 -9.55
N VAL A 196 -7.06 4.38 -9.85
CA VAL A 196 -6.92 5.72 -9.30
C VAL A 196 -8.07 5.94 -8.32
N ALA A 197 -7.72 6.19 -7.06
CA ALA A 197 -8.69 6.48 -6.01
C ALA A 197 -9.46 7.78 -6.33
N PRO A 198 -10.80 7.80 -6.22
CA PRO A 198 -11.57 9.02 -6.39
C PRO A 198 -11.12 10.12 -5.42
N SER A 199 -11.16 11.37 -5.87
CA SER A 199 -10.67 12.50 -5.08
C SER A 199 -11.34 12.63 -3.71
N TRP A 200 -12.62 12.27 -3.61
CA TRP A 200 -13.35 12.35 -2.34
C TRP A 200 -12.89 11.28 -1.34
N THR A 201 -12.48 10.09 -1.79
CA THR A 201 -12.00 9.03 -0.88
C THR A 201 -10.65 9.41 -0.30
N LEU A 202 -9.80 10.10 -1.08
CA LEU A 202 -8.51 10.64 -0.62
C LEU A 202 -8.65 11.79 0.40
N GLN A 203 -9.80 12.47 0.42
CA GLN A 203 -10.08 13.58 1.34
C GLN A 203 -10.87 13.14 2.58
N ALA A 204 -11.41 11.92 2.58
CA ALA A 204 -12.15 11.37 3.69
C ALA A 204 -11.21 11.01 4.86
N PRO A 205 -11.72 10.93 6.10
CA PRO A 205 -10.99 10.29 7.19
C PRO A 205 -10.61 8.86 6.77
N SER A 206 -9.32 8.50 6.84
CA SER A 206 -8.86 7.21 6.32
C SER A 206 -9.55 6.02 7.01
N GLY A 207 -9.86 6.16 8.31
CA GLY A 207 -10.60 5.15 9.08
C GLY A 207 -12.02 4.88 8.59
N GLU A 208 -12.55 5.69 7.66
CA GLU A 208 -13.86 5.46 7.03
C GLU A 208 -13.74 4.78 5.66
N ILE A 209 -12.52 4.46 5.19
CA ILE A 209 -12.25 3.94 3.85
C ILE A 209 -11.64 2.54 3.95
N ALA A 210 -12.21 1.61 3.18
CA ALA A 210 -11.78 0.22 3.10
C ALA A 210 -11.46 -0.22 1.67
N HIS A 211 -10.44 -1.07 1.52
CA HIS A 211 -10.12 -1.77 0.26
C HIS A 211 -10.00 -3.28 0.51
N LEU A 212 -10.65 -4.08 -0.34
CA LEU A 212 -10.54 -5.53 -0.37
C LEU A 212 -9.84 -5.92 -1.68
N VAL A 213 -8.65 -6.52 -1.61
CA VAL A 213 -7.85 -6.82 -2.80
C VAL A 213 -7.49 -8.30 -2.86
N HIS A 214 -7.99 -9.00 -3.86
CA HIS A 214 -7.71 -10.43 -4.04
C HIS A 214 -6.71 -10.69 -5.17
N THR A 215 -6.25 -11.94 -5.32
CA THR A 215 -5.23 -12.32 -6.30
C THR A 215 -3.93 -11.52 -6.10
N THR A 216 -3.61 -11.23 -4.84
CA THR A 216 -2.39 -10.55 -4.39
C THR A 216 -1.37 -11.59 -3.97
N SER A 217 -0.43 -11.94 -4.84
CA SER A 217 0.62 -12.93 -4.50
C SER A 217 1.51 -12.46 -3.33
N SER A 218 2.24 -13.38 -2.68
CA SER A 218 3.22 -13.04 -1.62
C SER A 218 4.26 -12.01 -2.06
N ALA A 219 4.63 -12.00 -3.36
CA ALA A 219 5.56 -11.03 -3.92
C ALA A 219 4.94 -9.63 -4.10
N GLN A 220 3.62 -9.54 -4.29
CA GLN A 220 2.90 -8.27 -4.46
C GLN A 220 2.40 -7.67 -3.15
N ARG A 221 2.22 -8.50 -2.10
CA ARG A 221 1.59 -8.14 -0.83
C ARG A 221 2.06 -6.80 -0.25
N ASP A 222 3.36 -6.64 -0.04
CA ASP A 222 3.93 -5.44 0.61
C ASP A 222 3.65 -4.18 -0.22
N ARG A 223 3.78 -4.27 -1.55
CA ARG A 223 3.45 -3.19 -2.48
C ARG A 223 1.97 -2.86 -2.48
N THR A 224 1.09 -3.87 -2.54
CA THR A 224 -0.36 -3.68 -2.53
C THR A 224 -0.83 -3.07 -1.21
N ALA A 225 -0.28 -3.49 -0.08
CA ALA A 225 -0.54 -2.89 1.23
C ALA A 225 -0.15 -1.40 1.24
N HIS A 226 1.03 -1.06 0.73
CA HIS A 226 1.45 0.33 0.66
C HIS A 226 0.59 1.19 -0.26
N LEU A 227 0.26 0.69 -1.46
CA LEU A 227 -0.67 1.36 -2.36
C LEU A 227 -2.00 1.64 -1.66
N SER A 228 -2.46 0.74 -0.79
CA SER A 228 -3.67 0.96 -0.02
C SER A 228 -3.58 2.09 0.99
N ALA A 229 -2.45 2.25 1.67
CA ALA A 229 -2.20 3.40 2.54
C ALA A 229 -2.14 4.71 1.73
N GLN A 230 -1.43 4.72 0.59
CA GLN A 230 -1.38 5.89 -0.31
C GLN A 230 -2.76 6.27 -0.86
N ARG A 231 -3.63 5.29 -1.06
CA ARG A 231 -5.00 5.46 -1.54
C ARG A 231 -6.01 5.70 -0.41
N ASN A 232 -5.51 6.09 0.76
CA ASN A 232 -6.27 6.50 1.93
C ASN A 232 -7.15 5.42 2.57
N ALA A 233 -6.90 4.13 2.33
CA ALA A 233 -7.58 3.09 3.08
C ALA A 233 -7.05 3.04 4.51
N GLY A 234 -7.92 3.27 5.49
CA GLY A 234 -7.68 2.91 6.88
C GLY A 234 -8.05 1.46 7.18
N HIS A 235 -8.86 0.83 6.33
CA HIS A 235 -9.23 -0.59 6.44
C HIS A 235 -8.77 -1.37 5.20
N VAL A 236 -8.14 -2.53 5.38
CA VAL A 236 -7.64 -3.32 4.24
C VAL A 236 -7.68 -4.81 4.50
N PHE A 237 -7.89 -5.60 3.44
CA PHE A 237 -7.59 -7.02 3.43
C PHE A 237 -7.05 -7.43 2.07
N LEU A 238 -5.94 -8.19 2.10
CA LEU A 238 -5.25 -8.70 0.91
C LEU A 238 -5.20 -10.21 0.99
N THR A 239 -5.49 -10.86 -0.14
CA THR A 239 -5.42 -12.31 -0.27
C THR A 239 -4.87 -12.71 -1.62
N ASP A 240 -4.07 -13.78 -1.67
CA ASP A 240 -3.62 -14.44 -2.91
C ASP A 240 -4.70 -15.32 -3.54
N ASP A 241 -5.81 -15.52 -2.83
CA ASP A 241 -6.93 -16.33 -3.30
C ASP A 241 -7.60 -15.73 -4.55
N VAL A 242 -8.36 -16.56 -5.23
CA VAL A 242 -8.92 -16.31 -6.55
C VAL A 242 -10.43 -16.58 -6.58
N MET A 243 -11.06 -16.22 -7.69
CA MET A 243 -12.47 -16.53 -7.91
C MET A 243 -12.69 -18.05 -7.93
N ALA A 244 -13.85 -18.59 -7.53
CA ALA A 244 -15.15 -17.91 -7.40
C ALA A 244 -15.40 -17.17 -6.09
N ASN A 245 -14.64 -17.46 -5.03
CA ASN A 245 -14.81 -16.83 -3.72
C ASN A 245 -13.42 -16.60 -3.09
N PRO A 246 -12.80 -15.43 -3.26
CA PRO A 246 -11.46 -15.17 -2.72
C PRO A 246 -11.42 -15.01 -1.18
N TRP A 247 -12.55 -15.24 -0.51
CA TRP A 247 -12.77 -14.95 0.91
C TRP A 247 -13.01 -16.24 1.72
N ASP A 248 -12.92 -17.42 1.11
CA ASP A 248 -13.14 -18.73 1.77
C ASP A 248 -11.87 -19.40 2.29
N THR A 249 -10.72 -18.73 2.20
CA THR A 249 -9.49 -19.18 2.83
C THR A 249 -8.71 -18.04 3.48
N LEU A 250 -7.75 -18.39 4.34
CA LEU A 250 -6.73 -17.44 4.78
C LEU A 250 -5.63 -17.39 3.71
N PRO A 251 -5.07 -16.20 3.42
CA PRO A 251 -3.99 -16.05 2.45
C PRO A 251 -2.82 -17.01 2.69
N GLY A 252 -2.14 -17.46 1.64
CA GLY A 252 -0.97 -18.35 1.75
C GLY A 252 0.20 -17.75 2.55
N TYR A 253 0.20 -16.44 2.75
CA TYR A 253 1.14 -15.69 3.60
C TYR A 253 0.56 -15.31 4.98
N TRP A 254 -0.58 -15.86 5.39
CA TRP A 254 -1.15 -15.61 6.70
C TRP A 254 -0.19 -16.01 7.83
N GLY A 255 -0.03 -15.14 8.83
CA GLY A 255 0.83 -15.40 9.99
C GLY A 255 2.34 -15.46 9.71
N THR A 256 2.79 -15.28 8.47
CA THR A 256 4.23 -15.31 8.11
C THR A 256 4.99 -14.03 8.53
N ASP A 257 4.30 -13.03 9.08
CA ASP A 257 4.90 -11.83 9.65
C ASP A 257 3.91 -11.13 10.60
N PRO A 258 4.18 -11.07 11.93
CA PRO A 258 3.34 -10.34 12.89
C PRO A 258 3.40 -8.81 12.74
N GLY A 259 4.23 -8.27 11.83
CA GLY A 259 4.33 -6.86 11.47
C GLY A 259 3.74 -6.49 10.10
N ALA A 260 3.26 -7.45 9.29
CA ALA A 260 2.86 -7.23 7.89
C ALA A 260 1.57 -6.42 7.67
N TRP A 261 0.93 -5.96 8.75
CA TRP A 261 -0.28 -5.13 8.70
C TRP A 261 -0.15 -3.84 9.50
N ALA A 262 1.04 -3.56 10.02
CA ALA A 262 1.39 -2.19 10.37
C ALA A 262 1.57 -1.40 9.06
N PRO A 263 1.15 -0.13 8.98
CA PRO A 263 1.56 0.74 7.89
C PRO A 263 3.11 0.73 7.83
N PRO A 264 3.73 1.16 6.73
CA PRO A 264 5.16 1.52 6.72
C PRO A 264 5.42 2.79 7.55
N GLY A 265 4.95 2.81 8.80
CA GLY A 265 4.96 3.91 9.74
C GLY A 265 5.34 3.49 11.17
N ASP A 266 5.44 2.20 11.50
CA ASP A 266 6.19 1.77 12.67
C ASP A 266 7.16 0.65 12.28
N LEU A 267 8.36 1.06 11.90
CA LEU A 267 9.51 0.18 11.90
C LEU A 267 9.76 -0.24 13.36
N SER A 268 9.19 -1.38 13.78
CA SER A 268 9.52 -1.98 15.07
C SER A 268 10.98 -2.38 15.06
N SER A 269 11.83 -1.45 15.49
CA SER A 269 13.27 -1.59 15.43
C SER A 269 13.74 -2.31 16.68
N PRO A 270 14.72 -3.22 16.58
CA PRO A 270 15.19 -3.95 17.75
C PRO A 270 15.71 -2.96 18.81
N THR A 271 15.55 -3.29 20.09
CA THR A 271 16.07 -2.47 21.19
C THR A 271 17.60 -2.51 21.29
N THR A 272 18.22 -3.49 20.62
CA THR A 272 19.66 -3.61 20.41
C THR A 272 19.96 -3.49 18.93
N SER A 273 20.89 -2.61 18.56
CA SER A 273 21.28 -2.43 17.16
C SER A 273 21.94 -3.70 16.59
N PRO A 274 21.62 -4.11 15.35
CA PRO A 274 22.35 -5.17 14.65
C PRO A 274 23.77 -4.75 14.23
N PHE A 275 24.10 -3.45 14.36
CA PHE A 275 25.41 -2.90 14.03
C PHE A 275 26.05 -2.19 15.23
N ALA A 276 27.31 -2.49 15.50
CA ALA A 276 28.03 -2.03 16.68
C ALA A 276 28.28 -0.50 16.70
N ASP A 277 28.23 0.15 15.54
CA ASP A 277 28.47 1.60 15.35
C ASP A 277 27.19 2.41 15.07
N VAL A 278 26.01 1.83 15.32
CA VAL A 278 24.73 2.53 15.17
C VAL A 278 24.00 2.55 16.51
N ALA A 279 23.80 3.75 17.06
CA ALA A 279 23.00 3.93 18.26
C ALA A 279 21.50 3.87 17.92
N THR A 280 20.67 3.25 18.79
CA THR A 280 19.23 3.11 18.56
C THR A 280 18.46 4.44 18.55
N ALA A 281 19.04 5.49 19.12
CA ALA A 281 18.51 6.86 19.09
C ALA A 281 18.98 7.68 17.86
N GLN A 282 19.85 7.12 17.00
CA GLN A 282 20.39 7.83 15.85
C GLN A 282 19.32 8.05 14.76
N GLN A 283 19.43 9.16 14.04
CA GLN A 283 18.63 9.39 12.84
C GLN A 283 18.79 8.22 11.85
N PHE A 284 17.66 7.77 11.30
CA PHE A 284 17.52 6.63 10.41
C PHE A 284 17.93 5.26 10.99
N TYR A 285 18.06 5.13 12.31
CA TYR A 285 18.25 3.83 12.95
C TYR A 285 17.20 2.79 12.51
N PRO A 286 15.90 3.11 12.50
CA PRO A 286 14.90 2.15 12.08
C PRO A 286 15.13 1.61 10.66
N GLU A 287 15.42 2.49 9.71
CA GLU A 287 15.66 2.10 8.32
C GLU A 287 16.97 1.30 8.17
N MET A 288 18.00 1.63 8.94
CA MET A 288 19.24 0.84 8.96
C MET A 288 19.02 -0.56 9.54
N ALA A 289 18.22 -0.69 10.60
CA ALA A 289 17.85 -1.98 11.18
C ALA A 289 16.98 -2.81 10.21
N TRP A 290 16.02 -2.18 9.54
CA TRP A 290 15.22 -2.80 8.49
C TRP A 290 16.08 -3.34 7.34
N MET A 291 17.08 -2.57 6.88
CA MET A 291 18.00 -3.07 5.86
C MET A 291 18.78 -4.32 6.31
N ALA A 292 19.09 -4.44 7.60
CA ALA A 292 19.76 -5.61 8.16
C ALA A 292 18.83 -6.82 8.20
N ASP A 293 17.62 -6.63 8.72
CA ASP A 293 16.58 -7.65 8.84
C ASP A 293 16.21 -8.24 7.46
N ARG A 294 16.00 -7.37 6.46
CA ARG A 294 15.73 -7.78 5.07
C ARG A 294 16.96 -8.30 4.32
N GLY A 295 18.14 -8.34 4.96
CA GLY A 295 19.39 -8.78 4.35
C GLY A 295 19.91 -7.86 3.24
N ILE A 296 19.36 -6.65 3.07
CA ILE A 296 19.76 -5.68 2.05
C ILE A 296 21.17 -5.16 2.36
N SER A 297 21.42 -4.78 3.63
CA SER A 297 22.74 -4.45 4.14
C SER A 297 23.21 -5.50 5.14
N THR A 298 24.39 -6.07 4.88
CA THR A 298 25.04 -7.04 5.78
C THR A 298 26.09 -6.40 6.69
N GLY A 299 26.38 -5.12 6.51
CA GLY A 299 27.49 -4.45 7.19
C GLY A 299 28.87 -5.03 6.87
N TRP A 300 29.85 -4.68 7.70
CA TRP A 300 31.20 -5.22 7.72
C TRP A 300 31.39 -6.05 8.98
N ALA A 301 31.50 -7.37 8.82
CA ALA A 301 31.75 -8.28 9.92
C ALA A 301 33.12 -8.00 10.58
N LEU A 302 33.14 -8.05 11.90
CA LEU A 302 34.31 -7.99 12.76
C LEU A 302 34.65 -9.39 13.28
N SER A 303 35.88 -9.55 13.78
CA SER A 303 36.38 -10.84 14.28
C SER A 303 35.64 -11.36 15.52
N ASP A 304 34.98 -10.47 16.25
CA ASP A 304 34.19 -10.79 17.45
C ASP A 304 32.74 -11.21 17.13
N GLY A 305 32.39 -11.33 15.85
CA GLY A 305 31.05 -11.71 15.39
C GLY A 305 30.06 -10.55 15.27
N THR A 306 30.45 -9.32 15.64
CA THR A 306 29.63 -8.12 15.41
C THR A 306 29.83 -7.56 14.00
N SER A 307 29.00 -6.61 13.58
CA SER A 307 29.12 -5.95 12.28
C SER A 307 29.07 -4.42 12.41
N LEU A 308 29.79 -3.71 11.55
CA LEU A 308 29.70 -2.25 11.41
C LEU A 308 28.78 -1.88 10.25
N TYR A 309 27.99 -0.81 10.39
CA TYR A 309 27.17 -0.24 9.32
C TYR A 309 27.83 0.93 8.60
N ARG A 310 28.65 1.72 9.31
CA ARG A 310 29.33 2.93 8.84
C ARG A 310 28.37 4.00 8.30
N PRO A 311 27.43 4.51 9.11
CA PRO A 311 26.29 5.31 8.65
C PRO A 311 26.68 6.58 7.89
N PHE A 312 27.79 7.22 8.25
CA PHE A 312 28.20 8.49 7.68
C PHE A 312 29.19 8.37 6.51
N GLU A 313 29.61 7.16 6.15
CA GLU A 313 30.43 6.94 4.95
C GLU A 313 29.58 7.07 3.69
N ALA A 314 30.19 7.53 2.60
CA ALA A 314 29.56 7.59 1.30
C ALA A 314 29.35 6.18 0.72
N VAL A 315 28.26 6.00 -0.04
CA VAL A 315 27.99 4.75 -0.75
C VAL A 315 28.74 4.74 -2.08
N ASN A 316 29.65 3.77 -2.26
CA ASN A 316 30.26 3.49 -3.56
C ASN A 316 29.28 2.78 -4.50
N ARG A 317 29.49 2.93 -5.80
CA ARG A 317 28.61 2.41 -6.85
C ARG A 317 28.45 0.88 -6.80
N ASP A 318 29.50 0.14 -6.48
CA ASP A 318 29.44 -1.31 -6.30
C ASP A 318 28.55 -1.74 -5.12
N ALA A 319 28.67 -1.06 -3.98
CA ALA A 319 27.84 -1.30 -2.81
C ALA A 319 26.38 -0.91 -3.07
N MET A 320 26.14 0.18 -3.80
CA MET A 320 24.80 0.53 -4.28
C MET A 320 24.22 -0.60 -5.14
N ALA A 321 25.00 -1.19 -6.07
CA ALA A 321 24.52 -2.30 -6.89
C ALA A 321 24.05 -3.48 -6.04
N ALA A 322 24.82 -3.84 -5.02
CA ALA A 322 24.46 -4.89 -4.09
C ALA A 322 23.15 -4.58 -3.35
N PHE A 323 22.98 -3.34 -2.88
CA PHE A 323 21.76 -2.93 -2.20
C PHE A 323 20.53 -2.98 -3.10
N LEU A 324 20.61 -2.42 -4.31
CA LEU A 324 19.47 -2.39 -5.23
C LEU A 324 19.08 -3.79 -5.72
N TYR A 325 20.06 -4.66 -5.98
CA TYR A 325 19.78 -6.05 -6.36
C TYR A 325 19.11 -6.84 -5.24
N ARG A 326 19.54 -6.68 -3.99
CA ARG A 326 18.90 -7.33 -2.84
C ARG A 326 17.54 -6.75 -2.51
N LEU A 327 17.40 -5.43 -2.64
CA LEU A 327 16.11 -4.74 -2.50
C LEU A 327 15.09 -5.27 -3.53
N ALA A 328 15.52 -5.59 -4.75
CA ALA A 328 14.70 -6.21 -5.78
C ALA A 328 14.42 -7.72 -5.54
N GLY A 329 14.69 -8.25 -4.34
CA GLY A 329 14.45 -9.65 -3.99
C GLY A 329 15.54 -10.62 -4.46
N SER A 330 16.72 -10.13 -4.86
CA SER A 330 17.83 -10.95 -5.37
C SER A 330 17.42 -11.89 -6.51
N PRO A 331 16.84 -11.37 -7.61
CA PRO A 331 16.27 -12.18 -8.67
C PRO A 331 17.31 -13.15 -9.26
N ALA A 332 16.87 -14.36 -9.63
CA ALA A 332 17.74 -15.35 -10.26
C ALA A 332 18.38 -14.75 -11.52
N TYR A 333 19.71 -14.59 -11.50
CA TYR A 333 20.43 -13.90 -12.55
C TYR A 333 21.81 -14.52 -12.76
N THR A 334 22.12 -14.84 -14.02
CA THR A 334 23.41 -15.35 -14.45
C THR A 334 24.15 -14.24 -15.19
N ALA A 335 25.19 -13.70 -14.57
CA ALA A 335 25.99 -12.64 -15.17
C ALA A 335 26.74 -13.15 -16.41
N PRO A 336 26.92 -12.32 -17.45
CA PRO A 336 27.62 -12.72 -18.67
C PRO A 336 29.09 -13.05 -18.39
N PRO A 337 29.73 -13.91 -19.20
CA PRO A 337 31.16 -14.25 -19.06
C PRO A 337 32.08 -13.08 -19.43
N THR A 338 31.56 -12.07 -20.12
CA THR A 338 32.24 -10.81 -20.46
C THR A 338 31.48 -9.66 -19.82
N SER A 339 32.19 -8.78 -19.10
CA SER A 339 31.58 -7.64 -18.43
C SER A 339 30.99 -6.64 -19.43
N PRO A 340 29.78 -6.09 -19.18
CA PRO A 340 29.23 -4.99 -19.97
C PRO A 340 29.99 -3.67 -19.73
N PHE A 341 30.87 -3.62 -18.72
CA PHE A 341 31.69 -2.46 -18.38
C PHE A 341 33.19 -2.79 -18.42
N LYS A 342 33.96 -1.92 -19.09
CA LYS A 342 35.40 -2.09 -19.33
C LYS A 342 36.25 -2.11 -18.06
N ASP A 343 35.79 -1.45 -17.01
CA ASP A 343 36.47 -1.26 -15.73
C ASP A 343 35.93 -2.16 -14.60
N VAL A 344 35.22 -3.24 -14.98
CA VAL A 344 34.64 -4.21 -14.05
C VAL A 344 35.13 -5.60 -14.43
N ALA A 345 35.95 -6.22 -13.58
CA ALA A 345 36.40 -7.59 -13.78
C ALA A 345 35.30 -8.59 -13.37
N THR A 346 35.14 -9.69 -14.11
CA THR A 346 34.10 -10.70 -13.83
C THR A 346 34.31 -11.47 -12.52
N THR A 347 35.51 -11.39 -11.96
CA THR A 347 35.89 -11.99 -10.67
C THR A 347 35.74 -11.04 -9.48
N GLN A 348 35.43 -9.75 -9.72
CA GLN A 348 35.37 -8.76 -8.64
C GLN A 348 34.08 -8.87 -7.84
N LYS A 349 34.13 -8.40 -6.59
CA LYS A 349 32.96 -8.34 -5.70
C LYS A 349 31.85 -7.52 -6.36
N PHE A 350 30.62 -8.01 -6.25
CA PHE A 350 29.40 -7.42 -6.80
C PHE A 350 29.32 -7.35 -8.34
N TYR A 351 30.16 -8.08 -9.08
CA TYR A 351 30.08 -8.15 -10.54
C TYR A 351 28.68 -8.52 -11.03
N LYS A 352 28.09 -9.56 -10.44
CA LYS A 352 26.76 -10.05 -10.81
C LYS A 352 25.70 -8.96 -10.70
N GLU A 353 25.71 -8.23 -9.60
CA GLU A 353 24.75 -7.17 -9.29
C GLU A 353 24.94 -5.94 -10.21
N MET A 354 26.19 -5.58 -10.51
CA MET A 354 26.50 -4.52 -11.48
C MET A 354 26.04 -4.88 -12.89
N ALA A 355 26.25 -6.13 -13.32
CA ALA A 355 25.80 -6.62 -14.63
C ALA A 355 24.26 -6.66 -14.70
N TRP A 356 23.59 -7.12 -13.64
CA TRP A 356 22.13 -7.12 -13.55
C TRP A 356 21.56 -5.71 -13.70
N LEU A 357 22.11 -4.71 -12.99
CA LEU A 357 21.67 -3.32 -13.14
C LEU A 357 21.83 -2.80 -14.57
N ALA A 358 22.86 -3.24 -15.29
CA ALA A 358 23.06 -2.86 -16.68
C ALA A 358 21.99 -3.46 -17.59
N GLU A 359 21.70 -4.75 -17.41
CA GLU A 359 20.71 -5.48 -18.21
C GLU A 359 19.29 -4.95 -17.99
N GLN A 360 18.95 -4.59 -16.76
CA GLN A 360 17.65 -3.96 -16.44
C GLN A 360 17.59 -2.47 -16.86
N GLY A 361 18.65 -1.91 -17.43
CA GLY A 361 18.71 -0.49 -17.81
C GLY A 361 18.76 0.49 -16.63
N ILE A 362 18.90 0.00 -15.40
CA ILE A 362 18.98 0.80 -14.19
C ILE A 362 20.31 1.57 -14.14
N SER A 363 21.41 0.91 -14.53
CA SER A 363 22.72 1.53 -14.73
C SER A 363 23.08 1.64 -16.20
N THR A 364 23.33 2.86 -16.68
CA THR A 364 23.76 3.09 -18.07
C THR A 364 25.28 3.19 -18.23
N GLY A 365 26.02 3.35 -17.14
CA GLY A 365 27.46 3.65 -17.16
C GLY A 365 27.82 4.95 -17.88
N TRP A 366 29.12 5.17 -18.06
CA TRP A 366 29.68 6.28 -18.85
C TRP A 366 30.17 5.74 -20.18
N ALA A 367 29.63 6.28 -21.28
CA ALA A 367 30.07 5.92 -22.62
C ALA A 367 31.44 6.55 -22.95
N HIS A 368 32.26 5.79 -23.68
CA HIS A 368 33.51 6.22 -24.26
C HIS A 368 33.38 6.33 -25.79
N SER A 369 34.30 7.05 -26.42
CA SER A 369 34.30 7.24 -27.89
C SER A 369 34.50 5.94 -28.68
N ASP A 370 35.06 4.90 -28.06
CA ASP A 370 35.25 3.56 -28.64
C ASP A 370 33.98 2.67 -28.54
N GLY A 371 32.86 3.23 -28.07
CA GLY A 371 31.59 2.52 -27.88
C GLY A 371 31.53 1.68 -26.59
N THR A 372 32.63 1.58 -25.84
CA THR A 372 32.64 0.89 -24.54
C THR A 372 32.03 1.76 -23.44
N ARG A 373 31.73 1.15 -22.30
CA ARG A 373 31.20 1.84 -21.13
C ARG A 373 32.03 1.53 -19.88
N SER A 374 32.14 2.50 -18.97
CA SER A 374 32.68 2.30 -17.62
C SER A 374 31.56 2.36 -16.58
N TYR A 375 31.69 1.57 -15.52
CA TYR A 375 30.80 1.57 -14.36
C TYR A 375 31.31 2.42 -13.20
N ARG A 376 32.63 2.54 -13.03
CA ARG A 376 33.31 3.23 -11.93
C ARG A 376 32.92 2.70 -10.54
N PRO A 377 33.17 1.41 -10.26
CA PRO A 377 32.62 0.71 -9.08
C PRO A 377 33.00 1.35 -7.73
N PHE A 378 34.20 1.93 -7.63
CA PHE A 378 34.74 2.48 -6.38
C PHE A 378 34.50 3.98 -6.21
N GLU A 379 33.81 4.63 -7.15
CA GLU A 379 33.40 6.04 -6.98
C GLU A 379 32.16 6.12 -6.09
N ALA A 380 32.12 7.14 -5.22
CA ALA A 380 30.95 7.46 -4.43
C ALA A 380 29.80 7.97 -5.32
N VAL A 381 28.56 7.68 -4.92
CA VAL A 381 27.37 8.09 -5.68
C VAL A 381 26.88 9.45 -5.20
N ASN A 382 26.70 10.40 -6.13
CA ASN A 382 26.01 11.65 -5.83
C ASN A 382 24.50 11.43 -5.66
N ARG A 383 23.85 12.29 -4.87
CA ARG A 383 22.41 12.19 -4.59
C ARG A 383 21.51 12.36 -5.82
N ASP A 384 21.93 13.14 -6.81
CA ASP A 384 21.22 13.29 -8.08
C ASP A 384 21.26 12.01 -8.92
N ALA A 385 22.44 11.40 -9.04
CA ALA A 385 22.64 10.13 -9.72
C ALA A 385 21.84 9.04 -9.00
N MET A 386 21.82 9.04 -7.66
CA MET A 386 20.98 8.13 -6.88
C MET A 386 19.51 8.24 -7.28
N ALA A 387 18.97 9.46 -7.44
CA ALA A 387 17.58 9.65 -7.88
C ALA A 387 17.31 8.94 -9.21
N ALA A 388 18.24 9.05 -10.16
CA ALA A 388 18.12 8.36 -11.44
C ALA A 388 18.16 6.83 -11.31
N PHE A 389 18.99 6.28 -10.41
CA PHE A 389 18.99 4.83 -10.13
C PHE A 389 17.65 4.38 -9.55
N LEU A 390 17.15 5.08 -8.53
CA LEU A 390 15.92 4.69 -7.84
C LEU A 390 14.68 4.83 -8.75
N TYR A 391 14.60 5.90 -9.55
CA TYR A 391 13.52 6.09 -10.52
C TYR A 391 13.49 4.99 -11.58
N ARG A 392 14.66 4.59 -12.11
CA ARG A 392 14.73 3.47 -13.07
C ARG A 392 14.43 2.12 -12.43
N LEU A 393 14.88 1.91 -11.18
CA LEU A 393 14.55 0.70 -10.42
C LEU A 393 13.03 0.57 -10.22
N ALA A 394 12.32 1.68 -10.00
CA ALA A 394 10.86 1.73 -9.94
C ALA A 394 10.15 1.59 -11.31
N GLY A 395 10.86 1.20 -12.37
CA GLY A 395 10.30 1.01 -13.69
C GLY A 395 10.14 2.30 -14.52
N SER A 396 10.76 3.41 -14.10
CA SER A 396 10.65 4.71 -14.78
C SER A 396 9.20 5.18 -14.96
N PRO A 397 8.42 5.29 -13.87
CA PRO A 397 6.99 5.56 -13.94
C PRO A 397 6.68 6.87 -14.66
N ALA A 398 5.61 6.92 -15.45
CA ALA A 398 5.20 8.14 -16.14
C ALA A 398 4.97 9.28 -15.13
N TYR A 399 5.80 10.32 -15.21
CA TYR A 399 5.78 11.43 -14.28
C TYR A 399 6.12 12.73 -15.00
N THR A 400 5.36 13.79 -14.71
CA THR A 400 5.61 15.14 -15.21
C THR A 400 6.09 15.98 -14.04
N ALA A 401 7.35 16.40 -14.09
CA ALA A 401 7.93 17.24 -13.06
C ALA A 401 7.27 18.63 -13.06
N PRO A 402 7.06 19.25 -11.88
CA PRO A 402 6.48 20.58 -11.79
C PRO A 402 7.37 21.64 -12.47
N PRO A 403 6.78 22.76 -12.93
CA PRO A 403 7.56 23.87 -13.51
C PRO A 403 8.44 24.58 -12.47
N ASP A 404 8.06 24.49 -11.19
CA ASP A 404 8.83 24.98 -10.05
C ASP A 404 9.43 23.81 -9.27
N SER A 405 10.71 23.91 -8.94
CA SER A 405 11.40 22.84 -8.21
C SER A 405 10.90 22.75 -6.75
N PRO A 406 10.65 21.54 -6.23
CA PRO A 406 10.37 21.34 -4.80
C PRO A 406 11.60 21.62 -3.90
N PHE A 407 12.79 21.77 -4.50
CA PHE A 407 14.04 22.06 -3.81
C PHE A 407 14.71 23.31 -4.37
N LYS A 408 15.11 24.23 -3.48
CA LYS A 408 15.66 25.54 -3.87
C LYS A 408 17.00 25.48 -4.60
N ASP A 409 17.76 24.41 -4.40
CA ASP A 409 19.11 24.20 -4.94
C ASP A 409 19.11 23.23 -6.13
N VAL A 410 17.94 23.02 -6.75
CA VAL A 410 17.75 22.16 -7.91
C VAL A 410 17.11 23.00 -9.01
N ALA A 411 17.85 23.28 -10.09
CA ALA A 411 17.30 23.98 -11.24
C ALA A 411 16.47 23.02 -12.10
N THR A 412 15.33 23.46 -12.64
CA THR A 412 14.44 22.61 -13.45
C THR A 412 15.06 22.18 -14.80
N THR A 413 16.14 22.84 -15.21
CA THR A 413 16.94 22.50 -16.40
C THR A 413 18.10 21.56 -16.12
N GLN A 414 18.40 21.25 -14.85
CA GLN A 414 19.55 20.43 -14.51
C GLN A 414 19.28 18.94 -14.74
N LYS A 415 20.37 18.20 -14.93
CA LYS A 415 20.30 16.74 -15.09
C LYS A 415 19.64 16.09 -13.88
N PHE A 416 18.76 15.13 -14.14
CA PHE A 416 17.99 14.38 -13.15
C PHE A 416 16.97 15.19 -12.35
N TYR A 417 16.58 16.39 -12.81
CA TYR A 417 15.52 17.17 -12.16
C TYR A 417 14.23 16.37 -12.00
N GLN A 418 13.78 15.70 -13.06
CA GLN A 418 12.54 14.94 -13.06
C GLN A 418 12.56 13.85 -11.98
N GLU A 419 13.66 13.11 -11.88
CA GLU A 419 13.83 12.03 -10.92
C GLU A 419 13.93 12.55 -9.48
N MET A 420 14.62 13.67 -9.25
CA MET A 420 14.68 14.31 -7.94
C MET A 420 13.30 14.85 -7.50
N ALA A 421 12.55 15.46 -8.42
CA ALA A 421 11.20 15.93 -8.15
C ALA A 421 10.24 14.75 -7.89
N TRP A 422 10.37 13.65 -8.63
CA TRP A 422 9.60 12.43 -8.39
C TRP A 422 9.90 11.85 -7.00
N LEU A 423 11.18 11.76 -6.59
CA LEU A 423 11.52 11.31 -5.23
C LEU A 423 10.90 12.20 -4.14
N ALA A 424 10.76 13.51 -4.40
CA ALA A 424 10.11 14.43 -3.47
C ALA A 424 8.60 14.18 -3.38
N GLU A 425 7.95 14.01 -4.53
CA GLU A 425 6.52 13.73 -4.64
C GLU A 425 6.14 12.42 -3.94
N GLN A 426 6.97 11.38 -4.10
CA GLN A 426 6.77 10.10 -3.45
C GLN A 426 7.22 10.07 -1.98
N GLY A 427 7.72 11.19 -1.43
CA GLY A 427 8.21 11.26 -0.05
C GLY A 427 9.51 10.47 0.20
N ILE A 428 10.14 9.90 -0.84
CA ILE A 428 11.39 9.14 -0.72
C ILE A 428 12.52 10.06 -0.25
N SER A 429 12.63 11.24 -0.87
CA SER A 429 13.53 12.30 -0.43
C SER A 429 12.75 13.48 0.14
N THR A 430 12.96 13.74 1.44
CA THR A 430 12.32 14.89 2.11
C THR A 430 13.14 16.18 1.97
N GLY A 431 14.43 16.08 1.63
CA GLY A 431 15.37 17.20 1.63
C GLY A 431 15.70 17.75 3.02
N TRP A 432 16.56 18.78 3.06
CA TRP A 432 16.88 19.53 4.27
C TRP A 432 16.04 20.79 4.34
N ALA A 433 15.23 20.90 5.39
CA ALA A 433 14.44 22.10 5.66
C ALA A 433 15.32 23.29 6.09
N HIS A 434 14.90 24.47 5.70
CA HIS A 434 15.47 25.75 6.10
C HIS A 434 14.43 26.56 6.89
N SER A 435 14.88 27.57 7.63
CA SER A 435 14.02 28.40 8.48
C SER A 435 12.96 29.20 7.73
N ASP A 436 13.16 29.41 6.42
CA ASP A 436 12.23 30.09 5.52
C ASP A 436 11.14 29.17 4.93
N GLY A 437 11.07 27.91 5.39
CA GLY A 437 10.12 26.90 4.91
C GLY A 437 10.55 26.22 3.60
N THR A 438 11.65 26.65 2.97
CA THR A 438 12.19 26.00 1.79
C THR A 438 12.96 24.73 2.14
N ARG A 439 13.25 23.91 1.12
CA ARG A 439 14.04 22.68 1.27
C ARG A 439 15.18 22.63 0.25
N SER A 440 16.31 22.03 0.62
CA SER A 440 17.41 21.72 -0.28
C SER A 440 17.54 20.23 -0.51
N TYR A 441 17.92 19.82 -1.72
CA TYR A 441 18.20 18.42 -2.08
C TYR A 441 19.67 18.05 -1.98
N ARG A 442 20.59 19.01 -2.16
CA ARG A 442 22.04 18.83 -2.23
C ARG A 442 22.45 17.81 -3.30
N PRO A 443 22.18 18.07 -4.59
CA PRO A 443 22.29 17.08 -5.66
C PRO A 443 23.70 16.52 -5.85
N LEU A 444 24.73 17.35 -5.66
CA LEU A 444 26.13 16.99 -5.91
C LEU A 444 26.86 16.44 -4.68
N ASP A 445 26.19 16.39 -3.52
CA ASP A 445 26.76 15.73 -2.34
C ASP A 445 26.73 14.21 -2.54
N HIS A 446 27.74 13.52 -2.03
CA HIS A 446 27.72 12.06 -1.97
C HIS A 446 26.62 11.57 -1.02
N ILE A 447 25.84 10.58 -1.45
CA ILE A 447 24.85 9.92 -0.59
C ILE A 447 25.55 9.09 0.48
N LYS A 448 25.25 9.40 1.74
CA LYS A 448 25.71 8.64 2.91
C LYS A 448 24.86 7.38 3.10
N ARG A 449 25.41 6.38 3.78
CA ARG A 449 24.77 5.08 3.99
C ARG A 449 23.47 5.17 4.80
N ASP A 450 23.42 6.02 5.82
CA ASP A 450 22.21 6.29 6.61
C ASP A 450 21.06 6.87 5.76
N ALA A 451 21.35 7.90 4.96
CA ALA A 451 20.38 8.52 4.07
C ALA A 451 19.96 7.56 2.94
N MET A 452 20.87 6.70 2.50
CA MET A 452 20.53 5.61 1.56
C MET A 452 19.53 4.64 2.19
N ALA A 453 19.68 4.27 3.46
CA ALA A 453 18.71 3.41 4.15
C ALA A 453 17.31 4.01 4.12
N ALA A 454 17.21 5.30 4.43
CA ALA A 454 15.95 6.04 4.37
C ALA A 454 15.35 6.05 2.96
N PHE A 455 16.17 6.26 1.93
CA PHE A 455 15.70 6.25 0.54
C PHE A 455 15.20 4.87 0.11
N LEU A 456 15.96 3.82 0.42
CA LEU A 456 15.59 2.45 0.04
C LEU A 456 14.37 1.94 0.81
N PHE A 457 14.25 2.29 2.10
CA PHE A 457 13.07 1.97 2.89
C PHE A 457 11.81 2.63 2.34
N ARG A 458 11.90 3.91 1.94
CA ARG A 458 10.74 4.64 1.39
C ARG A 458 10.46 4.28 -0.06
N LEU A 459 11.46 3.80 -0.80
CA LEU A 459 11.30 3.29 -2.17
C LEU A 459 10.73 1.88 -2.20
N SER A 460 11.10 1.01 -1.25
CA SER A 460 10.74 -0.41 -1.26
C SER A 460 9.27 -0.70 -1.53
N PRO A 461 8.32 0.13 -1.07
CA PRO A 461 6.91 -0.14 -1.34
C PRO A 461 6.44 0.18 -2.76
N LEU A 462 7.29 0.81 -3.58
CA LEU A 462 7.01 1.13 -4.99
C LEU A 462 7.58 0.11 -5.98
N LEU A 463 8.38 -0.84 -5.48
CA LEU A 463 8.95 -1.94 -6.28
C LEU A 463 7.94 -3.09 -6.28
#